data_AF-A0A920SNL6-F1
#
_entry.id   AF-A0A920SNL6-F1
#
_cell.length_a   1.000
_cell.length_b   1.000
_cell.length_c   1.000
_cell.angle_alpha   90.00
_cell.angle_beta   90.00
_cell.angle_gamma   90.00
#
_symmetry.space_group_name_H-M   'P 1'
#
loop_
_entity.id
_entity.type
_entity.pdbx_description
1 polymer ?
#
loop_
_entity_poly.entity_id
_entity_poly.type
_entity_poly.pdbx_seq_one_letter_code
_entity_poly.pdbx_strand_id
1 'polypeptide(L)' 'MGRLSTPEGIARAALFLASDDAAFISGITMEVDGGRCI' A
#
# COMPACT_ATOMS: atom_id res chain seq x y z
N MET A 1 -13.46 2.44 4.27
CA MET A 1 -13.02 3.75 4.81
C MET A 1 -13.34 4.82 3.78
N GLY A 2 -14.37 5.65 3.98
CA GLY A 2 -14.85 6.62 2.98
C GLY A 2 -13.92 7.81 2.65
N ARG A 3 -12.62 7.74 2.98
CA ARG A 3 -11.65 8.81 2.75
C ARG A 3 -10.85 8.59 1.47
N LEU A 4 -10.44 9.67 0.82
CA LEU A 4 -9.49 9.60 -0.29
C LEU A 4 -8.13 9.11 0.21
N SER A 5 -7.42 8.36 -0.62
CA SER A 5 -6.00 8.07 -0.40
C SER A 5 -5.23 9.39 -0.36
N THR A 6 -4.34 9.53 0.61
CA THR A 6 -3.44 10.68 0.70
C THR A 6 -2.06 10.29 0.20
N PRO A 7 -1.26 11.25 -0.30
CA PRO A 7 0.12 10.98 -0.71
C PRO A 7 0.94 10.26 0.36
N GLU A 8 0.75 10.60 1.63
CA GLU A 8 1.45 9.97 2.75
C GLU A 8 1.01 8.53 2.96
N GLY A 9 -0.25 8.19 2.64
CA GLY A 9 -0.74 6.82 2.65
C GLY A 9 -0.01 5.95 1.63
N ILE A 10 0.12 6.46 0.41
CA ILE A 10 0.87 5.78 -0.67
C ILE A 10 2.34 5.65 -0.29
N ALA A 11 2.96 6.71 0.22
CA ALA A 11 4.37 6.70 0.63
C ALA A 11 4.64 5.65 1.72
N ARG A 12 3.78 5.54 2.75
CA ARG A 12 3.92 4.51 3.79
C ARG A 12 3.78 3.09 3.24
N ALA A 13 2.86 2.88 2.30
CA ALA A 13 2.71 1.60 1.61
C ALA A 13 3.98 1.24 0.82
N ALA A 14 4.53 2.19 0.05
CA ALA A 14 5.78 2.00 -0.66
C ALA A 14 6.95 1.71 0.29
N LEU A 15 7.05 2.45 1.41
CA LEU A 15 8.07 2.24 2.43
C LEU A 15 7.96 0.87 3.09
N PHE A 16 6.75 0.36 3.33
CA PHE A 16 6.55 -1.01 3.82
C PHE A 16 7.07 -2.05 2.82
N LEU A 17 6.74 -1.92 1.53
CA LEU A 17 7.25 -2.85 0.51
C LEU A 17 8.78 -2.78 0.35
N ALA A 18 9.38 -1.65 0.68
CA ALA A 18 10.82 -1.46 0.66
C ALA A 18 11.52 -1.85 1.98
N SER A 19 10.78 -2.23 3.03
CA SER A 19 11.36 -2.59 4.33
C SER A 19 11.67 -4.08 4.42
N ASP A 20 12.51 -4.44 5.40
CA ASP A 20 12.84 -5.83 5.71
C ASP A 20 11.61 -6.66 6.13
N ASP A 21 10.55 -6.00 6.63
CA ASP A 21 9.29 -6.66 7.01
C ASP A 21 8.56 -7.27 5.80
N ALA A 22 8.84 -6.77 4.59
CA ALA A 22 8.28 -7.27 3.34
C ALA A 22 9.22 -8.24 2.60
N ALA A 23 10.28 -8.77 3.24
CA ALA A 23 11.32 -9.57 2.58
C ALA A 23 10.83 -10.81 1.79
N PHE A 24 9.63 -11.33 2.10
CA PHE A 24 9.01 -12.45 1.39
C PHE A 24 7.87 -12.05 0.45
N ILE A 25 7.57 -10.76 0.33
CA ILE A 25 6.49 -10.22 -0.49
C ILE A 25 7.07 -9.79 -1.84
N SER A 26 6.76 -10.54 -2.90
CA SER A 26 7.15 -10.19 -4.26
C SER A 26 6.08 -10.64 -5.27
N GLY A 27 6.08 -10.02 -6.45
CA GLY A 27 5.16 -10.40 -7.54
C GLY A 27 3.69 -10.04 -7.30
N ILE A 28 3.40 -9.15 -6.34
CA ILE A 28 2.05 -8.69 -6.04
C ILE A 28 1.82 -7.26 -6.53
N THR A 29 0.56 -6.90 -6.69
CA THR A 29 0.12 -5.50 -6.69
C THR A 29 -0.52 -5.23 -5.33
N MET A 30 -0.09 -4.17 -4.65
CA MET A 30 -0.68 -3.78 -3.36
C MET A 30 -1.62 -2.60 -3.57
N GLU A 31 -2.93 -2.83 -3.45
CA GLU A 31 -3.91 -1.76 -3.59
C GLU A 31 -3.94 -0.85 -2.36
N VAL A 32 -4.00 0.46 -2.59
CA VAL A 32 -4.06 1.49 -1.53
C VAL A 32 -5.12 2.52 -1.89
N ASP A 33 -6.38 2.09 -1.88
CA ASP A 33 -7.51 2.85 -2.42
C ASP A 33 -8.64 3.13 -1.41
N GLY A 34 -8.50 2.64 -0.17
CA GLY A 34 -9.50 2.80 0.89
C GLY A 34 -10.63 1.76 0.86
N GLY A 35 -10.46 0.67 0.09
CA GLY A 35 -11.44 -0.39 -0.10
C GLY A 35 -12.45 -0.03 -1.19
N ARG A 36 -11.98 0.59 -2.29
CA ARG A 36 -12.81 1.02 -3.42
C ARG A 36 -12.75 0.06 -4.61
N CYS A 37 -11.80 -0.89 -4.61
CA CYS A 37 -11.62 -1.89 -5.64
C CYS A 37 -12.82 -2.85 -5.68
N ILE A 38 -13.60 -2.69 -6.75
CA ILE A 38 -14.23 -3.75 -7.53
C ILE A 38 -13.22 -4.33 -8.53
#